data_AF-A0A9D0I8C7-F1
#
_entry.id   AF-A0A9D0I8C7-F1
#
_cell.length_a   1.000
_cell.length_b   1.000
_cell.length_c   1.000
_cell.angle_alpha   90.00
_cell.angle_beta   90.00
_cell.angle_gamma   90.00
#
_symmetry.space_group_name_H-M   'P 1'
#
loop_
_entity.id
_entity.type
_entity.pdbx_description
1 polymer ?
#
loop_
_entity_poly.entity_id
_entity_poly.type
_entity_poly.pdbx_seq_one_letter_code
_entity_poly.pdbx_strand_id
1 'polypeptide(L)'
;MNQDKKVFRHESLQDARSIRGVLKALLKGLEKGKVSFRDEDGEILMEPRGLLRRRLKASQDENRQSINLRVSWQVEDEVVKKKGSLKVSSD
;
A
#
# COMPACT_ATOMS: atom_id res chain seq x y z
N MET A 1 -21.45 1.17 11.51
CA MET A 1 -21.12 0.32 10.35
C MET A 1 -20.47 1.23 9.31
N ASN A 2 -19.15 1.16 9.12
CA ASN A 2 -18.42 2.01 8.17
C ASN A 2 -18.67 1.51 6.75
N GLN A 3 -19.48 2.26 6.01
CA GLN A 3 -19.64 2.09 4.57
C GLN A 3 -18.35 2.57 3.86
N ASP A 4 -17.99 1.91 2.76
CA ASP A 4 -16.97 2.31 1.77
C ASP A 4 -15.49 1.89 1.95
N LYS A 5 -15.18 0.85 2.72
CA LYS A 5 -13.84 0.23 2.63
C LYS A 5 -13.84 -0.95 1.65
N LYS A 6 -13.38 -0.72 0.41
CA LYS A 6 -13.05 -1.81 -0.52
C LYS A 6 -11.79 -2.54 -0.03
N VAL A 7 -11.93 -3.80 0.37
CA VAL A 7 -10.82 -4.67 0.81
C VAL A 7 -10.66 -5.77 -0.22
N PHE A 8 -9.46 -5.90 -0.78
CA PHE A 8 -9.08 -7.04 -1.61
C PHE A 8 -8.17 -7.96 -0.77
N ARG A 9 -8.51 -9.25 -0.70
CA ARG A 9 -7.73 -10.27 0.02
C ARG A 9 -7.65 -11.51 -0.84
N HIS A 10 -6.42 -11.89 -1.21
CA HIS A 10 -6.12 -13.12 -1.92
C HIS A 10 -5.04 -13.89 -1.14
N GLU A 11 -5.21 -15.20 -1.00
CA GLU A 11 -4.25 -16.10 -0.36
C GLU A 11 -4.06 -17.35 -1.23
N SER A 12 -2.81 -17.71 -1.49
CA SER A 12 -2.46 -18.90 -2.25
C SER A 12 -1.12 -19.47 -1.80
N LEU A 13 -0.94 -20.78 -2.00
CA LEU A 13 0.32 -21.47 -1.79
C LEU A 13 1.06 -21.56 -3.12
N GLN A 14 2.24 -20.95 -3.20
CA GLN A 14 2.98 -20.80 -4.45
C GLN A 14 4.49 -20.99 -4.23
N ASP A 15 5.19 -21.36 -5.31
CA ASP A 15 6.66 -21.41 -5.30
C ASP A 15 7.29 -20.01 -5.38
N ALA A 16 8.59 -19.93 -5.11
CA ALA A 16 9.33 -18.67 -5.13
C ALA A 16 9.32 -17.98 -6.51
N ARG A 17 9.23 -18.75 -7.62
CA ARG A 17 9.21 -18.22 -8.98
C ARG A 17 7.90 -17.49 -9.26
N SER A 18 6.78 -18.05 -8.81
CA SER A 18 5.43 -17.51 -8.93
C SER A 18 5.27 -16.27 -8.05
N ILE A 19 5.71 -16.32 -6.79
CA ILE A 19 5.75 -15.17 -5.89
C ILE A 19 6.57 -14.01 -6.49
N ARG A 20 7.73 -14.31 -7.10
CA ARG A 20 8.53 -13.29 -7.80
C ARG A 20 7.76 -12.61 -8.93
N GLY A 21 6.90 -13.35 -9.64
CA GLY A 21 6.02 -12.78 -10.68
C GLY A 21 5.08 -11.71 -10.10
N VAL A 22 4.41 -12.03 -9.00
CA VAL A 22 3.51 -11.10 -8.30
C VAL A 22 4.26 -9.87 -7.81
N LEU A 23 5.43 -10.05 -7.19
CA LEU A 23 6.26 -8.93 -6.71
C LEU A 23 6.73 -8.02 -7.87
N LYS A 24 7.12 -8.58 -9.02
CA LYS A 24 7.47 -7.78 -10.21
C LYS A 24 6.30 -6.96 -10.74
N ALA A 25 5.09 -7.55 -10.78
CA ALA A 25 3.90 -6.84 -11.19
C ALA A 25 3.57 -5.68 -10.24
N LEU A 26 3.70 -5.90 -8.93
CA LEU A 26 3.52 -4.85 -7.92
C LEU A 26 4.53 -3.71 -8.10
N LEU A 27 5.82 -4.02 -8.28
CA LEU A 27 6.87 -3.02 -8.52
C LEU A 27 6.57 -2.17 -9.76
N LYS A 28 6.18 -2.80 -10.87
CA LYS A 28 5.79 -2.10 -12.11
C LYS A 28 4.56 -1.21 -11.91
N GLY A 29 3.59 -1.65 -11.12
CA GLY A 29 2.39 -0.86 -10.83
C GLY A 29 2.69 0.35 -9.93
N LEU A 30 3.59 0.19 -8.95
CA LEU A 30 4.07 1.30 -8.12
C LEU A 30 4.82 2.34 -8.96
N GLU A 31 5.71 1.91 -9.85
CA GLU A 31 6.45 2.79 -10.78
C GLU A 31 5.51 3.59 -11.69
N LYS A 32 4.44 2.96 -12.17
CA LYS A 32 3.43 3.59 -13.03
C LYS A 32 2.42 4.47 -12.28
N GLY A 33 2.42 4.47 -10.95
CA GLY A 33 1.41 5.15 -10.14
C GLY A 33 0.00 4.53 -10.23
N LYS A 34 -0.11 3.27 -10.68
CA LYS A 34 -1.39 2.55 -10.86
C LYS A 34 -1.21 1.04 -10.69
N VAL A 35 -1.95 0.44 -9.77
CA VAL A 35 -1.96 -1.01 -9.50
C VAL A 35 -3.41 -1.52 -9.54
N SER A 36 -3.67 -2.55 -10.35
CA SER A 36 -4.93 -3.30 -10.29
C SER A 36 -4.68 -4.65 -9.63
N PHE A 37 -5.57 -5.02 -8.71
CA PHE A 37 -5.64 -6.34 -8.10
C PHE A 37 -6.96 -6.98 -8.52
N ARG A 38 -6.91 -8.18 -9.10
CA ARG A 38 -8.09 -8.90 -9.58
C ARG A 38 -7.94 -10.39 -9.34
N ASP A 39 -9.01 -11.04 -8.93
CA ASP A 39 -9.19 -12.49 -8.89
C ASP A 39 -10.62 -12.84 -9.32
N GLU A 40 -11.09 -14.04 -8.98
CA GLU A 40 -12.43 -14.53 -9.33
C GLU A 40 -13.54 -13.78 -8.56
N ASP A 41 -13.24 -13.22 -7.39
CA ASP A 41 -14.21 -12.61 -6.49
C ASP A 41 -14.33 -11.09 -6.68
N GLY A 42 -13.37 -10.46 -7.37
CA GLY A 42 -13.51 -9.07 -7.78
C GLY A 42 -12.23 -8.37 -8.18
N GLU A 43 -12.31 -7.04 -8.22
CA GLU A 43 -11.21 -6.17 -8.59
C GLU A 43 -11.17 -4.90 -7.74
N ILE A 44 -9.96 -4.45 -7.41
CA ILE A 44 -9.72 -3.10 -6.91
C ILE A 44 -8.61 -2.43 -7.73
N LEU A 45 -8.81 -1.14 -8.01
CA LEU A 45 -7.81 -0.29 -8.62
C LEU A 45 -7.28 0.71 -7.58
N MET A 46 -5.96 0.87 -7.54
CA MET A 46 -5.26 1.73 -6.59
C MET A 46 -4.31 2.66 -7.32
N GLU A 47 -4.21 3.91 -6.86
CA GLU A 47 -3.34 4.95 -7.41
C GLU A 47 -2.28 5.37 -6.37
N PRO A 48 -1.15 4.66 -6.27
CA PRO A 48 -0.03 5.04 -5.42
C PRO A 48 0.63 6.32 -5.92
N ARG A 49 0.25 7.47 -5.35
CA ARG A 49 0.81 8.80 -5.66
C ARG A 49 1.37 9.45 -4.41
N GLY A 50 2.16 10.51 -4.62
CA GLY A 50 2.74 11.31 -3.54
C GLY A 50 3.78 10.52 -2.72
N LEU A 51 3.87 10.84 -1.43
CA LEU A 51 4.80 10.17 -0.52
C LEU A 51 4.25 8.82 -0.06
N LEU A 52 5.00 7.76 -0.34
CA LEU A 52 4.70 6.42 0.12
C LEU A 52 5.46 6.10 1.40
N ARG A 53 4.74 5.68 2.43
CA ARG A 53 5.33 5.10 3.63
C ARG A 53 5.54 3.60 3.42
N ARG A 54 6.78 3.13 3.62
CA ARG A 54 7.15 1.72 3.54
C ARG A 54 7.51 1.15 4.91
N ARG A 55 7.00 -0.04 5.22
CA ARG A 55 7.38 -0.84 6.38
C ARG A 55 7.68 -2.28 5.94
N LEU A 56 8.87 -2.77 6.27
CA LEU A 56 9.26 -4.16 6.09
C LEU A 56 9.45 -4.80 7.47
N LYS A 57 8.81 -5.95 7.70
CA LYS A 57 9.01 -6.79 8.89
C LYS A 57 9.33 -8.20 8.42
N ALA A 58 10.40 -8.78 8.96
CA ALA A 58 10.69 -10.19 8.82
C ALA A 58 10.57 -10.86 10.20
N SER A 59 10.14 -12.11 10.25
CA SER A 59 10.11 -12.92 11.47
C SER A 59 10.36 -14.38 11.15
N GLN A 60 10.95 -15.10 12.10
CA GLN A 60 11.19 -16.53 12.02
C GLN A 60 10.92 -17.15 13.39
N ASP A 61 10.23 -18.28 13.38
CA ASP A 61 10.12 -19.23 14.49
C ASP A 61 10.51 -20.63 14.01
N GLU A 62 10.32 -21.65 14.85
CA GLU A 62 10.71 -23.04 14.55
C GLU A 62 10.05 -23.60 13.29
N ASN A 63 8.80 -23.19 12.99
CA ASN A 63 7.99 -23.80 11.95
C ASN A 63 7.65 -22.83 10.81
N ARG A 64 8.00 -21.55 10.94
CA ARG A 64 7.58 -20.53 9.99
C ARG A 64 8.60 -19.42 9.81
N GLN A 65 8.79 -19.04 8.55
CA GLN A 65 9.43 -17.79 8.16
C GLN A 65 8.40 -16.89 7.48
N SER A 66 8.41 -15.59 7.78
CA SER A 66 7.50 -14.64 7.16
C SER A 66 8.18 -13.31 6.83
N ILE A 67 7.79 -12.75 5.69
CA ILE A 67 8.14 -11.39 5.28
C ILE A 67 6.84 -10.63 5.06
N ASN A 68 6.68 -9.52 5.76
CA ASN A 68 5.56 -8.61 5.64
C ASN A 68 6.04 -7.29 5.05
N LEU A 69 5.68 -7.02 3.81
CA LEU A 69 5.89 -5.72 3.15
C LEU A 69 4.57 -4.95 3.17
N ARG A 70 4.57 -3.78 3.83
CA ARG A 70 3.45 -2.84 3.79
C ARG A 70 3.89 -1.55 3.12
N VAL A 71 3.13 -1.15 2.11
CA VAL A 71 3.23 0.16 1.45
C VAL A 71 1.89 0.85 1.63
N SER A 72 1.92 2.11 2.06
CA SER A 72 0.73 2.92 2.28
C SER A 72 0.99 4.36 1.88
N TRP A 73 0.01 5.00 1.29
CA TRP A 73 0.02 6.41 0.94
C TRP A 73 -1.30 7.04 1.38
N GLN A 74 -1.33 8.37 1.46
CA GLN A 74 -2.57 9.11 1.65
C GLN A 74 -3.11 9.46 0.27
N VAL A 75 -4.43 9.37 0.10
CA VAL A 75 -5.11 9.94 -1.06
C VAL A 75 -5.26 11.43 -0.74
N GLU A 76 -4.53 12.28 -1.44
CA GLU A 76 -4.68 13.74 -1.27
C GLU A 76 -6.05 14.15 -1.85
N ASP A 77 -7.05 14.28 -0.98
CA ASP A 77 -8.29 15.03 -1.27
C ASP A 77 -8.36 16.35 -0.48
N GLU A 78 -7.32 16.73 0.25
CA GLU A 78 -7.24 18.06 0.84
C GLU A 78 -6.16 18.86 0.15
N VAL A 79 -6.60 19.74 -0.76
CA VAL A 79 -5.98 21.07 -0.92
C VAL A 79 -5.56 21.48 0.48
N VAL A 80 -4.26 21.43 0.78
CA VAL A 80 -3.73 21.99 2.01
C VAL A 80 -4.11 23.46 1.92
N LYS A 81 -5.25 23.84 2.52
CA LYS A 81 -5.62 25.23 2.71
C LYS A 81 -4.40 25.79 3.39
N LYS A 82 -3.65 26.66 2.70
CA LYS A 82 -2.50 27.36 3.26
C LYS A 82 -2.96 27.92 4.60
N LYS A 83 -2.65 27.24 5.71
CA LYS A 83 -2.87 27.81 7.04
C LYS A 83 -1.99 29.05 7.03
N GLY A 84 -2.62 30.22 7.18
CA GLY A 84 -1.93 31.51 7.15
C GLY A 84 -0.67 31.44 8.01
N SER A 85 0.38 32.12 7.56
CA SER A 85 1.70 32.09 8.18
C SER A 85 1.59 32.26 9.70
N LEU A 86 2.20 31.34 10.44
CA LEU A 86 2.31 31.41 11.89
C LEU A 86 2.92 32.77 12.27
N LYS A 87 2.20 33.57 13.06
CA LYS A 87 2.76 34.72 13.74
C LYS A 87 3.06 34.31 15.17
N VAL A 88 4.32 34.44 15.57
CA VAL A 88 4.79 34.22 16.94
C VAL A 88 5.23 35.57 17.49
N SER A 89 4.74 35.91 18.68
CA SER A 89 5.25 37.03 19.49
C SER A 89 5.46 36.53 20.92
N SER A 90 6.43 37.11 21.61
CA SER A 90 6.73 36.89 23.03
C SER A 90 6.64 38.22 23.78
N ASP A 91 6.16 38.18 25.01
CA ASP A 91 6.37 39.24 26.01
C ASP A 91 7.78 39.10 26.64
#